data_AF-A0A1N5YHW5-F1
#
_entry.id   AF-A0A1N5YHW5-F1
#
_cell.length_a   1.000
_cell.length_b   1.000
_cell.length_c   1.000
_cell.angle_alpha   90.00
_cell.angle_beta   90.00
_cell.angle_gamma   90.00
#
_symmetry.space_group_name_H-M   'P 1'
#
loop_
_entity.id
_entity.type
_entity.pdbx_description
1 polymer ?
#
loop_
_entity_poly.entity_id
_entity_poly.type
_entity_poly.pdbx_seq_one_letter_code
_entity_poly.pdbx_strand_id
1 'polypeptide(L)'
;MSHAPLPDSGFLEDWAARLRQAAERPVVGILLRGSHARRAATAHSDVDLDVLVGGAPYEARRAYLAESAGRLTHVSVAARDVRSWVHRLGEPADWAFGLPVTAPARRLWADPHWRPRIDLPVLCQPAEPPRLEELIATLGKAAAARAADDHLGIRLAVADLARLCPSVLRPANPSVRVISRRAAFAAALELPVAPPRYREDMLLCLGLRPGSTGQLWAAAVRLVAGTLPLIRPYAEEIADAAGSDLADALTDGRLDRYVAQLARPASQPPRPRREPSPVPAPRAGQWVTVPVPDAPVTGVPSDPTGPTAPVPARPSQLDPAIAARLRRTADGLVAAVVRAHDSGEVLMVAWMDDEALHRTLTTGRATYWSRSRREYWVKGATSGHHQYVRSVALDCDGDALLVSVDQVGAACHTGHRTCFYTELPVTGPEARP
;
A
#
# COMPACT_ATOMS: atom_id res chain seq x y z
N MET A 1 33.84 -5.12 -20.78
CA MET A 1 33.64 -4.06 -19.75
C MET A 1 34.35 -4.52 -18.51
N SER A 2 35.44 -3.83 -18.13
CA SER A 2 36.25 -4.20 -16.97
C SER A 2 35.43 -3.98 -15.69
N HIS A 3 35.29 -5.01 -14.86
CA HIS A 3 34.69 -4.87 -13.54
C HIS A 3 35.58 -3.92 -12.73
N ALA A 4 35.04 -2.76 -12.33
CA ALA A 4 35.74 -1.93 -11.36
C ALA A 4 35.90 -2.75 -10.08
N PRO A 5 37.07 -2.72 -9.42
CA PRO A 5 37.21 -3.37 -8.13
C PRO A 5 36.12 -2.83 -7.20
N LEU A 6 35.47 -3.76 -6.50
CA LEU A 6 34.59 -3.43 -5.39
C LEU A 6 35.29 -2.40 -4.50
N PRO A 7 34.57 -1.52 -3.79
CA PRO A 7 35.17 -0.89 -2.62
C PRO A 7 35.82 -2.02 -1.83
N ASP A 8 37.13 -1.93 -1.58
CA ASP A 8 37.89 -3.02 -0.95
C ASP A 8 37.14 -3.49 0.30
N SER A 9 37.26 -4.75 0.69
CA SER A 9 36.55 -5.28 1.87
C SER A 9 36.72 -4.38 3.10
N GLY A 10 37.90 -3.77 3.24
CA GLY A 10 38.19 -2.73 4.23
C GLY A 10 37.24 -1.53 4.18
N PHE A 11 36.90 -0.98 3.00
CA PHE A 11 35.97 0.14 2.89
C PHE A 11 34.60 -0.17 3.50
N LEU A 12 34.03 -1.34 3.20
CA LEU A 12 32.71 -1.71 3.70
C LEU A 12 32.74 -2.04 5.21
N GLU A 13 33.84 -2.63 5.69
CA GLU A 13 34.07 -2.89 7.11
C GLU A 13 34.25 -1.58 7.89
N ASP A 14 35.04 -0.65 7.39
CA ASP A 14 35.24 0.69 7.94
C ASP A 14 33.92 1.46 8.01
N TRP A 15 33.11 1.40 6.95
CA TRP A 15 31.78 2.02 6.95
C TRP A 15 30.83 1.37 7.96
N ALA A 16 30.83 0.05 8.09
CA ALA A 16 30.02 -0.63 9.10
C ALA A 16 30.46 -0.22 10.53
N ALA A 17 31.76 -0.11 10.79
CA ALA A 17 32.29 0.36 12.07
C ALA A 17 31.92 1.83 12.33
N ARG A 18 32.11 2.71 11.35
CA ARG A 18 31.75 4.13 11.43
C ARG A 18 30.28 4.34 11.72
N LEU A 19 29.39 3.63 11.03
CA LEU A 19 27.95 3.75 11.20
C LEU A 19 27.50 3.30 12.58
N ARG A 20 28.13 2.27 13.15
CA ARG A 20 27.88 1.86 14.53
C ARG A 20 28.32 2.90 15.56
N GLN A 21 29.50 3.49 15.37
CA GLN A 21 30.04 4.48 16.30
C GLN A 21 29.25 5.81 16.25
N ALA A 22 28.78 6.21 15.07
CA ALA A 22 28.05 7.45 14.88
C ALA A 22 26.53 7.33 15.15
N ALA A 23 26.02 6.13 15.41
CA ALA A 23 24.59 5.92 15.60
C ALA A 23 24.12 6.47 16.96
N GLU A 24 23.10 7.32 16.91
CA GLU A 24 22.40 7.85 18.10
C GLU A 24 21.56 6.77 18.81
N ARG A 25 21.37 5.60 18.18
CA ARG A 25 20.57 4.49 18.67
C ARG A 25 21.34 3.17 18.59
N PRO A 26 21.03 2.19 19.45
CA PRO A 26 21.68 0.88 19.38
C PRO A 26 21.48 0.24 18.01
N VAL A 27 22.56 0.09 17.25
CA VAL A 27 22.55 -0.63 15.98
C VAL A 27 22.46 -2.12 16.27
N VAL A 28 21.52 -2.80 15.62
CA VAL A 28 21.34 -4.25 15.75
C VAL A 28 21.78 -5.00 14.49
N GLY A 29 21.86 -4.31 13.35
CA GLY A 29 22.28 -4.89 12.08
C GLY A 29 22.68 -3.87 11.03
N ILE A 30 23.60 -4.25 10.15
CA ILE A 30 23.95 -3.47 8.95
C ILE A 30 23.95 -4.42 7.75
N LEU A 31 23.11 -4.12 6.78
CA LEU A 31 22.92 -4.91 5.57
C LEU A 31 23.29 -4.07 4.35
N LEU A 32 24.15 -4.63 3.50
CA LEU A 32 24.44 -4.11 2.17
C LEU A 32 23.34 -4.55 1.20
N ARG A 33 22.89 -3.61 0.37
CA ARG A 33 21.84 -3.76 -0.65
C ARG A 33 22.41 -3.48 -2.05
N GLY A 34 21.53 -3.36 -3.04
CA GLY A 34 21.88 -2.82 -4.35
C GLY A 34 22.79 -3.71 -5.20
N SER A 35 23.59 -3.09 -6.06
CA SER A 35 24.51 -3.79 -6.98
C SER A 35 25.69 -4.44 -6.24
N HIS A 36 26.19 -3.82 -5.17
CA HIS A 36 27.29 -4.37 -4.36
C HIS A 36 26.89 -5.65 -3.61
N ALA A 37 25.66 -5.72 -3.07
CA ALA A 37 25.14 -6.95 -2.47
C ALA A 37 25.08 -8.11 -3.48
N ARG A 38 24.75 -7.78 -4.73
CA ARG A 38 24.62 -8.73 -5.85
C ARG A 38 25.93 -9.07 -6.55
N ARG A 39 27.04 -8.45 -6.13
CA ARG A 39 28.36 -8.56 -6.80
C ARG A 39 28.31 -8.15 -8.28
N ALA A 40 27.47 -7.17 -8.61
CA ALA A 40 27.26 -6.65 -9.96
C ALA A 40 27.51 -5.12 -10.03
N ALA A 41 28.28 -4.59 -9.07
CA ALA A 41 28.60 -3.18 -9.02
C ALA A 41 29.55 -2.76 -10.15
N THR A 42 29.44 -1.51 -10.57
CA THR A 42 30.28 -0.85 -11.57
C THR A 42 30.97 0.36 -10.95
N ALA A 43 31.83 1.03 -11.73
CA ALA A 43 32.50 2.27 -11.29
C ALA A 43 31.53 3.41 -10.89
N HIS A 44 30.27 3.33 -11.29
CA HIS A 44 29.23 4.33 -11.02
C HIS A 44 28.17 3.84 -10.03
N SER A 45 28.34 2.66 -9.45
CA SER A 45 27.42 2.15 -8.43
C SER A 45 27.60 2.91 -7.12
N ASP A 46 26.48 3.23 -6.49
CA ASP A 46 26.41 3.67 -5.11
C ASP A 46 26.39 2.47 -4.14
N VAL A 47 26.79 2.73 -2.91
CA VAL A 47 26.75 1.76 -1.81
C VAL A 47 25.48 2.00 -1.01
N ASP A 48 24.53 1.08 -1.14
CA ASP A 48 23.27 1.10 -0.39
C ASP A 48 23.38 0.29 0.91
N LEU A 49 23.14 0.92 2.05
CA LEU A 49 23.19 0.30 3.37
C LEU A 49 21.84 0.46 4.09
N ASP A 50 21.26 -0.64 4.55
CA ASP A 50 20.23 -0.62 5.59
C ASP A 50 20.91 -0.73 6.95
N VAL A 51 20.65 0.24 7.83
CA VAL A 51 21.10 0.22 9.24
C VAL A 51 19.88 -0.06 10.10
N LEU A 52 19.85 -1.23 10.71
CA LEU A 52 18.78 -1.66 11.60
C LEU A 52 19.12 -1.19 13.02
N VAL A 53 18.20 -0.46 13.65
CA VAL A 53 18.34 0.01 15.03
C VAL A 53 17.28 -0.60 15.94
N GLY A 54 17.59 -0.71 17.23
CA GLY A 54 16.63 -1.09 18.27
C GLY A 54 15.78 0.09 18.76
N GLY A 55 14.76 -0.23 19.56
CA GLY A 55 13.95 0.76 20.28
C GLY A 55 12.68 1.21 19.54
N ALA A 56 12.16 2.38 19.91
CA ALA A 56 10.92 2.96 19.38
C ALA A 56 10.98 3.21 17.86
N PRO A 57 9.84 3.43 17.18
CA PRO A 57 9.82 3.68 15.73
C PRO A 57 10.82 4.75 15.29
N TYR A 58 11.58 4.46 14.25
CA TYR A 58 12.62 5.33 13.72
C TYR A 58 12.82 5.08 12.23
N GLU A 59 12.85 6.16 11.44
CA GLU A 59 13.31 6.13 10.06
C GLU A 59 14.11 7.39 9.77
N ALA A 60 15.30 7.20 9.21
CA ALA A 60 16.13 8.29 8.71
C ALA A 60 16.84 7.84 7.43
N ARG A 61 17.04 8.78 6.51
CA ARG A 61 17.90 8.59 5.34
C ARG A 61 19.04 9.59 5.38
N ARG A 62 20.26 9.11 5.24
CA ARG A 62 21.47 9.92 5.15
C ARG A 62 22.21 9.54 3.88
N ALA A 63 22.81 10.52 3.23
CA ALA A 63 23.63 10.33 2.03
C ALA A 63 25.01 10.92 2.28
N TYR A 64 26.03 10.25 1.76
CA TYR A 64 27.43 10.64 1.90
C TYR A 64 28.15 10.54 0.56
N LEU A 65 29.16 11.38 0.36
CA LEU A 65 30.18 11.19 -0.66
C LEU A 65 31.45 10.75 0.05
N ALA A 66 31.83 9.49 -0.14
CA ALA A 66 32.99 8.88 0.48
C ALA A 66 34.17 8.90 -0.48
N GLU A 67 35.28 9.49 -0.09
CA GLU A 67 36.53 9.41 -0.87
C GLU A 67 37.37 8.23 -0.40
N SER A 68 37.78 7.37 -1.33
CA SER A 68 38.67 6.25 -1.07
C SER A 68 39.51 5.96 -2.30
N ALA A 69 40.84 5.85 -2.13
CA ALA A 69 41.79 5.62 -3.21
C ALA A 69 41.61 6.60 -4.40
N GLY A 70 41.35 7.88 -4.12
CA GLY A 70 41.15 8.92 -5.14
C GLY A 70 39.81 8.85 -5.90
N ARG A 71 38.86 8.03 -5.43
CA ARG A 71 37.51 7.93 -6.02
C ARG A 71 36.44 8.36 -5.03
N LEU A 72 35.53 9.23 -5.48
CA LEU A 72 34.29 9.55 -4.77
C LEU A 72 33.23 8.47 -5.02
N THR A 73 32.65 7.96 -3.95
CA THR A 73 31.60 6.95 -3.97
C THR A 73 30.38 7.48 -3.20
N HIS A 74 29.20 7.46 -3.82
CA HIS A 74 27.96 7.78 -3.13
C HIS A 74 27.59 6.63 -2.18
N VAL A 75 27.37 6.94 -0.90
CA VAL A 75 26.93 5.99 0.13
C VAL A 75 25.57 6.44 0.64
N SER A 76 24.55 5.63 0.37
CA SER A 76 23.17 5.83 0.79
C SER A 76 22.90 4.97 2.01
N VAL A 77 22.49 5.59 3.11
CA VAL A 77 22.23 4.92 4.38
C VAL A 77 20.78 5.11 4.76
N ALA A 78 20.03 4.02 4.79
CA ALA A 78 18.67 3.98 5.28
C ALA A 78 18.64 3.35 6.68
N ALA A 79 18.56 4.19 7.71
CA ALA A 79 18.46 3.74 9.09
C ALA A 79 16.99 3.56 9.48
N ARG A 80 16.63 2.39 9.99
CA ARG A 80 15.26 2.07 10.41
C ARG A 80 15.25 1.21 11.65
N ASP A 81 14.23 1.35 12.49
CA ASP A 81 13.96 0.33 13.48
C ASP A 81 13.58 -1.00 12.79
N VAL A 82 13.86 -2.13 13.46
CA VAL A 82 13.63 -3.47 12.89
C VAL A 82 12.18 -3.68 12.48
N ARG A 83 11.21 -3.14 13.23
CA ARG A 83 9.78 -3.34 12.97
C ARG A 83 9.34 -2.61 11.71
N SER A 84 9.72 -1.34 11.56
CA SER A 84 9.46 -0.55 10.35
C SER A 84 10.16 -1.16 9.13
N TRP A 85 11.36 -1.72 9.31
CA TRP A 85 12.06 -2.43 8.26
C TRP A 85 11.32 -3.70 7.81
N VAL A 86 10.88 -4.55 8.75
CA VAL A 86 10.06 -5.74 8.43
C VAL A 86 8.74 -5.36 7.77
N HIS A 87 8.05 -4.33 8.28
CA HIS A 87 6.81 -3.83 7.67
C HIS A 87 7.04 -3.44 6.21
N ARG A 88 8.12 -2.71 5.92
CA ARG A 88 8.46 -2.29 4.56
C ARG A 88 8.76 -3.47 3.63
N LEU A 89 9.37 -4.54 4.15
CA LEU A 89 9.55 -5.78 3.37
C LEU A 89 8.22 -6.47 3.07
N GLY A 90 7.19 -6.25 3.89
CA GLY A 90 5.83 -6.72 3.63
C GLY A 90 5.06 -5.92 2.58
N GLU A 91 5.60 -4.79 2.11
CA GLU A 91 4.96 -3.95 1.09
C GLU A 91 5.56 -4.21 -0.30
N PRO A 92 4.75 -4.17 -1.38
CA PRO A 92 5.25 -4.28 -2.74
C PRO A 92 6.30 -3.21 -3.09
N ALA A 93 7.19 -3.56 -4.02
CA ALA A 93 8.21 -2.64 -4.50
C ALA A 93 7.69 -1.77 -5.66
N ASP A 94 7.60 -0.46 -5.43
CA ASP A 94 7.17 0.56 -6.40
C ASP A 94 7.94 0.54 -7.73
N TRP A 95 9.22 0.15 -7.70
CA TRP A 95 10.09 0.07 -8.86
C TRP A 95 9.94 -1.23 -9.67
N ALA A 96 9.20 -2.22 -9.15
CA ALA A 96 9.16 -3.58 -9.69
C ALA A 96 7.99 -3.83 -10.65
N PHE A 97 7.25 -2.79 -11.07
CA PHE A 97 6.09 -2.92 -11.96
C PHE A 97 5.04 -3.90 -11.41
N GLY A 98 4.85 -3.91 -10.08
CA GLY A 98 3.96 -4.83 -9.38
C GLY A 98 4.42 -6.29 -9.31
N LEU A 99 5.62 -6.61 -9.81
CA LEU A 99 6.20 -7.95 -9.69
C LEU A 99 6.84 -8.17 -8.31
N PRO A 100 6.84 -9.41 -7.79
CA PRO A 100 7.47 -9.72 -6.51
C PRO A 100 8.98 -9.58 -6.60
N VAL A 101 9.62 -9.16 -5.51
CA VAL A 101 11.07 -8.94 -5.44
C VAL A 101 11.72 -9.99 -4.56
N THR A 102 12.88 -10.47 -4.98
CA THR A 102 13.77 -11.34 -4.19
C THR A 102 15.21 -10.84 -4.35
N ALA A 103 15.53 -9.73 -3.71
CA ALA A 103 16.81 -9.06 -3.89
C ALA A 103 17.86 -9.59 -2.90
N PRO A 104 19.07 -9.97 -3.36
CA PRO A 104 20.16 -10.34 -2.46
C PRO A 104 20.49 -9.21 -1.47
N ALA A 105 20.78 -9.61 -0.23
CA ALA A 105 21.32 -8.74 0.80
C ALA A 105 22.57 -9.39 1.40
N ARG A 106 23.54 -8.57 1.81
CA ARG A 106 24.75 -9.06 2.48
C ARG A 106 24.85 -8.42 3.85
N ARG A 107 24.83 -9.22 4.90
CA ARG A 107 25.11 -8.71 6.24
C ARG A 107 26.59 -8.28 6.32
N LEU A 108 26.81 -7.01 6.64
CA LEU A 108 28.14 -6.50 6.98
C LEU A 108 28.39 -6.65 8.48
N TRP A 109 27.37 -6.43 9.31
CA TRP A 109 27.45 -6.61 10.75
C TRP A 109 26.09 -6.96 11.35
N ALA A 110 26.08 -7.70 12.46
CA ALA A 110 24.89 -7.88 13.30
C ALA A 110 25.29 -8.06 14.76
N ASP A 111 24.46 -7.54 15.65
CA ASP A 111 24.52 -7.88 17.06
C ASP A 111 24.30 -9.40 17.24
N PRO A 112 25.09 -10.12 18.07
CA PRO A 112 24.96 -11.57 18.24
C PRO A 112 23.57 -12.04 18.63
N HIS A 113 22.82 -11.28 19.43
CA HIS A 113 21.47 -11.63 19.83
C HIS A 113 20.47 -11.51 18.67
N TRP A 114 20.66 -10.52 17.81
CA TRP A 114 19.81 -10.29 16.64
C TRP A 114 20.20 -11.14 15.43
N ARG A 115 21.46 -11.59 15.37
CA ARG A 115 22.04 -12.29 14.23
C ARG A 115 21.14 -13.38 13.63
N PRO A 116 20.52 -14.29 14.40
CA PRO A 116 19.65 -15.33 13.83
C PRO A 116 18.37 -14.79 13.17
N ARG A 117 17.92 -13.59 13.56
CA ARG A 117 16.67 -12.96 13.09
C ARG A 117 16.86 -12.07 11.86
N ILE A 118 18.09 -11.60 11.61
CA ILE A 118 18.39 -10.63 10.54
C ILE A 118 19.46 -11.12 9.55
N ASP A 119 19.94 -12.35 9.68
CA ASP A 119 20.81 -12.99 8.68
C ASP A 119 19.99 -13.45 7.47
N LEU A 120 19.49 -12.48 6.71
CA LEU A 120 18.67 -12.72 5.54
C LEU A 120 19.54 -12.60 4.28
N PRO A 121 19.88 -13.71 3.58
CA PRO A 121 20.68 -13.66 2.35
C PRO A 121 19.91 -13.02 1.18
N VAL A 122 18.58 -13.00 1.28
CA VAL A 122 17.67 -12.35 0.34
C VAL A 122 16.60 -11.59 1.11
N LEU A 123 16.16 -10.47 0.53
CA LEU A 123 15.05 -9.68 1.02
C LEU A 123 13.93 -9.78 0.00
N CYS A 124 12.79 -10.26 0.48
CA CYS A 124 11.61 -10.50 -0.32
C CYS A 124 10.61 -9.36 -0.11
N GLN A 125 9.97 -8.94 -1.19
CA GLN A 125 8.79 -8.08 -1.15
C GLN A 125 7.68 -8.74 -2.00
N PRO A 126 6.42 -8.68 -1.56
CA PRO A 126 5.33 -9.29 -2.30
C PRO A 126 5.08 -8.58 -3.63
N ALA A 127 4.32 -9.24 -4.49
CA ALA A 127 3.76 -8.62 -5.69
C ALA A 127 2.65 -7.63 -5.30
N GLU A 128 2.37 -6.67 -6.18
CA GLU A 128 1.16 -5.85 -6.05
C GLU A 128 -0.10 -6.70 -6.33
N PRO A 129 -1.21 -6.46 -5.63
CA PRO A 129 -2.52 -6.95 -6.04
C PRO A 129 -2.86 -6.50 -7.48
N PRO A 130 -3.68 -7.25 -8.24
CA PRO A 130 -4.07 -6.85 -9.59
C PRO A 130 -4.77 -5.48 -9.62
N ARG A 131 -4.16 -4.49 -10.27
CA ARG A 131 -4.67 -3.10 -10.31
C ARG A 131 -5.60 -2.85 -11.51
N LEU A 132 -6.61 -3.70 -11.67
CA LEU A 132 -7.51 -3.67 -12.84
C LEU A 132 -8.33 -2.37 -12.91
N GLU A 133 -8.86 -1.91 -11.78
CA GLU A 133 -9.63 -0.64 -11.71
C GLU A 133 -8.80 0.51 -12.28
N GLU A 134 -7.57 0.64 -11.80
CA GLU A 134 -6.68 1.72 -12.21
C GLU A 134 -6.25 1.61 -13.67
N LEU A 135 -6.07 0.39 -14.18
CA LEU A 135 -5.76 0.16 -15.59
C LEU A 135 -6.91 0.68 -16.47
N ILE A 136 -8.16 0.36 -16.10
CA ILE A 136 -9.37 0.81 -16.81
C ILE A 136 -9.59 2.31 -16.68
N ALA A 137 -9.45 2.86 -15.48
CA ALA A 137 -9.55 4.30 -15.23
C ALA A 137 -8.49 5.08 -16.03
N THR A 138 -7.27 4.55 -16.12
CA THR A 138 -6.17 5.17 -16.88
C THR A 138 -6.41 5.12 -18.39
N LEU A 139 -7.01 4.04 -18.90
CA LEU A 139 -7.48 4.02 -20.30
C LEU A 139 -8.54 5.09 -20.56
N GLY A 140 -9.47 5.30 -19.63
CA GLY A 140 -10.46 6.38 -19.70
C GLY A 140 -9.82 7.78 -19.76
N LYS A 141 -8.77 8.02 -18.96
CA LYS A 141 -7.98 9.26 -19.02
C LYS A 141 -7.32 9.45 -20.38
N ALA A 142 -6.73 8.38 -20.95
CA ALA A 142 -6.14 8.42 -22.28
C ALA A 142 -7.20 8.70 -23.38
N ALA A 143 -8.40 8.13 -23.24
CA ALA A 143 -9.53 8.38 -24.15
C ALA A 143 -9.98 9.85 -24.12
N ALA A 144 -10.12 10.41 -22.91
CA ALA A 144 -10.48 11.81 -22.71
C ALA A 144 -9.41 12.76 -23.28
N ALA A 145 -8.12 12.47 -23.03
CA ALA A 145 -7.01 13.23 -23.60
C ALA A 145 -7.02 13.18 -25.13
N ARG A 146 -7.31 12.02 -25.73
CA ARG A 146 -7.48 11.86 -27.18
C ARG A 146 -8.63 12.69 -27.74
N ALA A 147 -9.79 12.68 -27.08
CA ALA A 147 -10.94 13.48 -27.51
C ALA A 147 -10.68 14.99 -27.44
N ALA A 148 -9.79 15.42 -26.54
CA ALA A 148 -9.39 16.82 -26.37
C ALA A 148 -8.15 17.21 -27.19
N ASP A 149 -7.63 16.33 -28.05
CA ASP A 149 -6.36 16.50 -28.78
C ASP A 149 -5.16 16.86 -27.88
N ASP A 150 -5.17 16.32 -26.65
CA ASP A 150 -4.15 16.57 -25.63
C ASP A 150 -2.98 15.59 -25.79
N HIS A 151 -2.00 15.98 -26.61
CA HIS A 151 -0.86 15.13 -26.92
C HIS A 151 -0.05 14.70 -25.68
N LEU A 152 0.10 15.58 -24.70
CA LEU A 152 0.85 15.29 -23.47
C LEU A 152 0.02 14.37 -22.56
N GLY A 153 -1.28 14.67 -22.40
CA GLY A 153 -2.20 13.86 -21.62
C GLY A 153 -2.25 12.40 -22.10
N ILE A 154 -2.30 12.17 -23.42
CA ILE A 154 -2.26 10.80 -23.97
C ILE A 154 -0.95 10.11 -23.59
N ARG A 155 0.20 10.77 -23.80
CA ARG A 155 1.52 10.19 -23.53
C ARG A 155 1.72 9.82 -22.06
N LEU A 156 1.28 10.68 -21.14
CA LEU A 156 1.35 10.41 -19.71
C LEU A 156 0.45 9.24 -19.33
N ALA A 157 -0.83 9.28 -19.73
CA ALA A 157 -1.79 8.25 -19.37
C ALA A 157 -1.40 6.87 -19.93
N VAL A 158 -0.94 6.76 -21.17
CA VAL A 158 -0.55 5.45 -21.73
C VAL A 158 0.75 4.91 -21.09
N ALA A 159 1.66 5.78 -20.65
CA ALA A 159 2.86 5.37 -19.93
C ALA A 159 2.52 4.81 -18.54
N ASP A 160 1.59 5.44 -17.83
CA ASP A 160 1.08 4.95 -16.56
C ASP A 160 0.32 3.63 -16.73
N LEU A 161 -0.54 3.53 -17.75
CA LEU A 161 -1.26 2.31 -18.11
C LEU A 161 -0.30 1.14 -18.34
N ALA A 162 0.76 1.34 -19.13
CA ALA A 162 1.74 0.29 -19.39
C ALA A 162 2.47 -0.18 -18.13
N ARG A 163 2.65 0.68 -17.11
CA ARG A 163 3.24 0.27 -15.82
C ARG A 163 2.31 -0.60 -14.98
N LEU A 164 1.00 -0.51 -15.19
CA LEU A 164 -0.02 -1.29 -14.49
C LEU A 164 -0.21 -2.68 -15.11
N CYS A 165 0.07 -2.86 -16.40
CA CYS A 165 -0.14 -4.13 -17.11
C CYS A 165 0.44 -5.36 -16.39
N PRO A 166 1.69 -5.35 -15.86
CA PRO A 166 2.27 -6.56 -15.28
C PRO A 166 1.60 -6.98 -13.96
N SER A 167 1.11 -6.06 -13.14
CA SER A 167 0.37 -6.43 -11.91
C SER A 167 -0.99 -7.05 -12.23
N VAL A 168 -1.67 -6.55 -13.27
CA VAL A 168 -2.94 -7.07 -13.74
C VAL A 168 -2.80 -8.44 -14.39
N LEU A 169 -1.75 -8.66 -15.19
CA LEU A 169 -1.47 -9.96 -15.83
C LEU A 169 -0.85 -10.99 -14.87
N ARG A 170 -0.43 -10.59 -13.67
CA ARG A 170 0.23 -11.46 -12.70
C ARG A 170 -0.53 -12.76 -12.40
N PRO A 171 -1.84 -12.78 -12.14
CA PRO A 171 -2.56 -14.03 -11.84
C PRO A 171 -2.40 -15.10 -12.94
N ALA A 172 -2.32 -14.67 -14.19
CA ALA A 172 -2.18 -15.54 -15.36
C ALA A 172 -0.72 -15.97 -15.64
N ASN A 173 0.25 -15.50 -14.88
CA ASN A 173 1.67 -15.69 -15.16
C ASN A 173 2.40 -16.36 -13.98
N PRO A 174 3.44 -17.18 -14.26
CA PRO A 174 4.27 -17.74 -13.20
C PRO A 174 5.01 -16.62 -12.46
N SER A 175 5.24 -16.84 -11.16
CA SER A 175 6.02 -15.91 -10.35
C SER A 175 7.45 -15.81 -10.88
N VAL A 176 7.97 -14.59 -10.93
CA VAL A 176 9.31 -14.28 -11.45
C VAL A 176 10.23 -13.82 -10.32
N ARG A 177 11.52 -14.16 -10.43
CA ARG A 177 12.53 -13.68 -9.49
C ARG A 177 13.07 -12.32 -9.94
N VAL A 178 12.63 -11.24 -9.30
CA VAL A 178 13.14 -9.89 -9.57
C VAL A 178 14.23 -9.50 -8.57
N ILE A 179 15.43 -9.19 -9.07
CA ILE A 179 16.60 -8.81 -8.26
C ILE A 179 17.08 -7.37 -8.48
N SER A 180 16.44 -6.63 -9.38
CA SER A 180 16.65 -5.20 -9.64
C SER A 180 15.57 -4.63 -10.53
N ARG A 181 15.48 -3.30 -10.56
CA ARG A 181 14.63 -2.57 -11.51
C ARG A 181 14.85 -2.97 -12.97
N ARG A 182 16.09 -3.19 -13.41
CA ARG A 182 16.37 -3.62 -14.79
C ARG A 182 15.85 -5.03 -15.08
N ALA A 183 15.96 -5.94 -14.11
CA ALA A 183 15.41 -7.29 -14.20
C ALA A 183 13.88 -7.28 -14.13
N ALA A 184 13.29 -6.44 -13.27
CA ALA A 184 11.85 -6.23 -13.18
C ALA A 184 11.29 -5.76 -14.52
N PHE A 185 11.94 -4.76 -15.11
CA PHE A 185 11.56 -4.23 -16.40
C PHE A 185 11.67 -5.27 -17.52
N ALA A 186 12.71 -6.11 -17.52
CA ALA A 186 12.82 -7.22 -18.46
C ALA A 186 11.67 -8.22 -18.29
N ALA A 187 11.41 -8.67 -17.05
CA ALA A 187 10.36 -9.63 -16.74
C ALA A 187 8.97 -9.07 -17.10
N ALA A 188 8.73 -7.79 -16.83
CA ALA A 188 7.49 -7.10 -17.17
C ALA A 188 7.20 -7.03 -18.69
N LEU A 189 8.24 -7.09 -19.54
CA LEU A 189 8.11 -7.10 -21.00
C LEU A 189 7.93 -8.51 -21.60
N GLU A 190 8.41 -9.54 -20.90
CA GLU A 190 8.48 -10.93 -21.39
C GLU A 190 7.53 -11.86 -20.63
N LEU A 191 6.37 -11.36 -20.19
CA LEU A 191 5.36 -12.20 -19.54
C LEU A 191 4.91 -13.33 -20.48
N PRO A 192 4.99 -14.61 -20.08
CA PRO A 192 4.63 -15.75 -20.93
C PRO A 192 3.17 -15.72 -21.42
N VAL A 193 2.26 -15.27 -20.57
CA VAL A 193 0.83 -15.10 -20.87
C VAL A 193 0.54 -13.61 -20.99
N ALA A 194 0.49 -13.12 -22.22
CA ALA A 194 0.31 -11.71 -22.51
C ALA A 194 -0.47 -11.49 -23.82
N PRO A 195 -1.07 -10.29 -24.01
CA PRO A 195 -1.72 -9.92 -25.25
C PRO A 195 -0.81 -10.03 -26.50
N PRO A 196 -1.38 -10.20 -27.70
CA PRO A 196 -0.60 -10.09 -28.94
C PRO A 196 0.13 -8.74 -29.03
N ARG A 197 1.39 -8.76 -29.47
CA ARG A 197 2.27 -7.57 -29.57
C ARG A 197 2.55 -6.85 -28.25
N TYR A 198 2.35 -7.53 -27.12
CA TYR A 198 2.49 -6.95 -25.78
C TYR A 198 3.81 -6.21 -25.60
N ARG A 199 4.94 -6.84 -25.97
CA ARG A 199 6.28 -6.23 -25.82
C ARG A 199 6.41 -4.94 -26.62
N GLU A 200 5.99 -4.93 -27.88
CA GLU A 200 6.07 -3.73 -28.73
C GLU A 200 5.18 -2.60 -28.22
N ASP A 201 3.96 -2.96 -27.80
CA ASP A 201 2.97 -2.01 -27.31
C ASP A 201 3.39 -1.42 -25.95
N MET A 202 3.96 -2.24 -25.06
CA MET A 202 4.58 -1.78 -23.80
C MET A 202 5.73 -0.80 -24.06
N LEU A 203 6.67 -1.14 -24.94
CA LEU A 203 7.80 -0.26 -25.27
C LEU A 203 7.35 1.07 -25.89
N LEU A 204 6.31 1.03 -26.72
CA LEU A 204 5.73 2.22 -27.31
C LEU A 204 5.04 3.09 -26.24
N CYS A 205 4.15 2.52 -25.44
CA CYS A 205 3.41 3.23 -24.39
C CYS A 205 4.32 3.80 -23.30
N LEU A 206 5.40 3.09 -22.92
CA LEU A 206 6.40 3.58 -21.98
C LEU A 206 7.31 4.68 -22.55
N GLY A 207 7.16 5.03 -23.83
CA GLY A 207 7.97 6.05 -24.49
C GLY A 207 9.40 5.62 -24.81
N LEU A 208 9.69 4.30 -24.75
CA LEU A 208 10.99 3.73 -25.09
C LEU A 208 11.13 3.46 -26.60
N ARG A 209 10.03 3.59 -27.34
CA ARG A 209 10.01 3.69 -28.80
C ARG A 209 9.26 4.94 -29.22
N PRO A 210 9.71 5.64 -30.27
CA PRO A 210 8.97 6.78 -30.82
C PRO A 210 7.67 6.32 -31.45
N GLY A 211 6.65 7.17 -31.39
CA GLY A 211 5.39 6.98 -32.10
C GLY A 211 4.42 8.15 -31.92
N SER A 212 3.42 8.19 -32.80
CA SER A 212 2.34 9.18 -32.79
C SER A 212 1.33 8.90 -31.67
N THR A 213 0.54 9.90 -31.30
CA THR A 213 -0.56 9.73 -30.32
C THR A 213 -1.59 8.71 -30.77
N GLY A 214 -1.85 8.59 -32.07
CA GLY A 214 -2.70 7.56 -32.64
C GLY A 214 -2.15 6.14 -32.44
N GLN A 215 -0.83 5.96 -32.65
CA GLN A 215 -0.16 4.67 -32.42
C GLN A 215 -0.15 4.29 -30.94
N LEU A 216 0.16 5.25 -30.06
CA LEU A 216 0.14 5.09 -28.61
C LEU A 216 -1.25 4.68 -28.10
N TRP A 217 -2.29 5.38 -28.55
CA TRP A 217 -3.67 5.03 -28.21
C TRP A 217 -4.04 3.62 -28.66
N ALA A 218 -3.72 3.26 -29.91
CA ALA A 218 -4.04 1.95 -30.44
C ALA A 218 -3.32 0.83 -29.67
N ALA A 219 -2.08 1.07 -29.23
CA ALA A 219 -1.33 0.16 -28.37
C ALA A 219 -1.98 0.03 -26.98
N ALA A 220 -2.33 1.14 -26.34
CA ALA A 220 -3.01 1.11 -25.04
C ALA A 220 -4.33 0.33 -25.07
N VAL A 221 -5.16 0.54 -26.11
CA VAL A 221 -6.42 -0.22 -26.28
C VAL A 221 -6.14 -1.71 -26.47
N ARG A 222 -5.13 -2.09 -27.29
CA ARG A 222 -4.76 -3.50 -27.48
C ARG A 222 -4.28 -4.15 -26.19
N LEU A 223 -3.45 -3.45 -25.41
CA LEU A 223 -2.97 -3.94 -24.11
C LEU A 223 -4.13 -4.24 -23.17
N VAL A 224 -5.07 -3.30 -23.00
CA VAL A 224 -6.21 -3.50 -22.10
C VAL A 224 -7.17 -4.57 -22.63
N ALA A 225 -7.63 -4.43 -23.87
CA ALA A 225 -8.62 -5.35 -24.45
C ALA A 225 -8.08 -6.79 -24.54
N GLY A 226 -6.80 -6.97 -24.82
CA GLY A 226 -6.16 -8.29 -24.84
C GLY A 226 -5.89 -8.85 -23.44
N THR A 227 -5.79 -8.00 -22.40
CA THR A 227 -5.57 -8.44 -21.01
C THR A 227 -6.83 -9.04 -20.40
N LEU A 228 -8.00 -8.43 -20.63
CA LEU A 228 -9.27 -8.87 -20.04
C LEU A 228 -9.57 -10.37 -20.20
N PRO A 229 -9.50 -10.99 -21.39
CA PRO A 229 -9.76 -12.42 -21.53
C PRO A 229 -8.73 -13.30 -20.81
N LEU A 230 -7.48 -12.86 -20.67
CA LEU A 230 -6.41 -13.63 -20.01
C LEU A 230 -6.60 -13.69 -18.50
N ILE A 231 -7.16 -12.63 -17.90
CA ILE A 231 -7.36 -12.52 -16.46
C ILE A 231 -8.76 -12.95 -16.00
N ARG A 232 -9.72 -13.12 -16.93
CA ARG A 232 -11.09 -13.53 -16.62
C ARG A 232 -11.20 -14.82 -15.80
N PRO A 233 -10.37 -15.87 -16.02
CA PRO A 233 -10.39 -17.07 -15.17
C PRO A 233 -10.00 -16.80 -13.72
N TYR A 234 -9.42 -15.64 -13.42
CA TYR A 234 -8.92 -15.23 -12.11
C TYR A 234 -9.82 -14.16 -11.47
N ALA A 235 -11.11 -14.13 -11.82
CA ALA A 235 -12.05 -13.12 -11.33
C ALA A 235 -12.16 -13.07 -9.79
N GLU A 236 -11.97 -14.19 -9.10
CA GLU A 236 -11.90 -14.23 -7.62
C GLU A 236 -10.71 -13.41 -7.09
N GLU A 237 -9.51 -13.58 -7.65
CA GLU A 237 -8.34 -12.76 -7.28
C GLU A 237 -8.53 -11.28 -7.61
N ILE A 238 -9.30 -10.97 -8.67
CA ILE A 238 -9.68 -9.59 -9.00
C ILE A 238 -10.68 -9.04 -7.97
N ALA A 239 -11.65 -9.85 -7.52
CA ALA A 239 -12.65 -9.45 -6.54
C ALA A 239 -12.01 -9.09 -5.19
N ASP A 240 -11.02 -9.87 -4.75
CA ASP A 240 -10.26 -9.60 -3.53
C ASP A 240 -9.49 -8.27 -3.59
N ALA A 241 -9.00 -7.90 -4.78
CA ALA A 241 -8.19 -6.70 -4.97
C ALA A 241 -9.00 -5.44 -5.29
N ALA A 242 -10.09 -5.56 -6.05
CA ALA A 242 -10.81 -4.43 -6.65
C ALA A 242 -12.33 -4.44 -6.39
N GLY A 243 -12.83 -5.41 -5.63
CA GLY A 243 -14.25 -5.56 -5.31
C GLY A 243 -15.03 -6.40 -6.33
N SER A 244 -16.17 -6.94 -5.88
CA SER A 244 -16.96 -7.91 -6.65
C SER A 244 -17.58 -7.33 -7.93
N ASP A 245 -18.05 -6.07 -7.94
CA ASP A 245 -18.70 -5.52 -9.14
C ASP A 245 -17.75 -5.44 -10.34
N LEU A 246 -16.47 -5.14 -10.11
CA LEU A 246 -15.49 -5.11 -11.20
C LEU A 246 -15.17 -6.52 -11.72
N ALA A 247 -15.11 -7.51 -10.83
CA ALA A 247 -14.94 -8.91 -11.18
C ALA A 247 -16.17 -9.48 -11.92
N ASP A 248 -17.37 -9.09 -11.51
CA ASP A 248 -18.62 -9.42 -12.19
C ASP A 248 -18.64 -8.79 -13.58
N ALA A 249 -18.28 -7.52 -13.69
CA ALA A 249 -18.19 -6.80 -14.97
C ALA A 249 -17.12 -7.38 -15.91
N LEU A 250 -16.03 -7.93 -15.34
CA LEU A 250 -15.03 -8.70 -16.08
C LEU A 250 -15.63 -10.00 -16.60
N THR A 251 -16.45 -10.69 -15.81
CA THR A 251 -16.98 -12.01 -16.14
C THR A 251 -18.14 -11.93 -17.13
N ASP A 252 -19.09 -11.02 -16.90
CA ASP A 252 -20.31 -10.81 -17.69
C ASP A 252 -20.10 -10.01 -19.00
N GLY A 253 -18.89 -9.52 -19.23
CA GLY A 253 -18.50 -8.79 -20.44
C GLY A 253 -18.88 -7.31 -20.48
N ARG A 254 -19.35 -6.72 -19.37
CA ARG A 254 -19.50 -5.26 -19.24
C ARG A 254 -18.17 -4.54 -19.46
N LEU A 255 -17.05 -5.06 -18.96
CA LEU A 255 -15.73 -4.44 -19.17
C LEU A 255 -15.31 -4.44 -20.64
N ASP A 256 -15.53 -5.53 -21.38
CA ASP A 256 -15.22 -5.58 -22.82
C ASP A 256 -16.01 -4.52 -23.59
N ARG A 257 -17.31 -4.39 -23.28
CA ARG A 257 -18.17 -3.37 -23.89
C ARG A 257 -17.72 -1.96 -23.52
N TYR A 258 -17.33 -1.72 -22.27
CA TYR A 258 -16.83 -0.43 -21.82
C TYR A 258 -15.52 -0.04 -22.53
N VAL A 259 -14.56 -0.96 -22.61
CA VAL A 259 -13.30 -0.73 -23.35
C VAL A 259 -13.57 -0.50 -24.84
N ALA A 260 -14.47 -1.27 -25.46
CA ALA A 260 -14.88 -1.08 -26.84
C ALA A 260 -15.58 0.27 -27.06
N GLN A 261 -16.35 0.75 -26.08
CA GLN A 261 -16.97 2.08 -26.12
C GLN A 261 -15.90 3.18 -26.09
N LEU A 262 -14.90 3.09 -25.21
CA LEU A 262 -13.79 4.04 -25.15
C LEU A 262 -12.97 4.05 -26.45
N ALA A 263 -12.84 2.91 -27.13
CA ALA A 263 -12.14 2.78 -28.41
C ALA A 263 -12.80 3.52 -29.58
N ARG A 264 -14.11 3.83 -29.49
CA ARG A 264 -14.85 4.47 -30.58
C ARG A 264 -14.49 5.97 -30.69
N PRO A 265 -14.48 6.54 -31.91
CA PRO A 265 -14.37 7.98 -32.08
C PRO A 265 -15.50 8.69 -31.34
N ALA A 266 -15.21 9.80 -30.66
CA ALA A 266 -16.23 10.63 -30.05
C ALA A 266 -17.18 11.16 -31.15
N SER A 267 -18.47 10.91 -30.99
CA SER A 267 -19.51 11.33 -31.94
C SER A 267 -19.92 12.80 -31.78
N GLN A 268 -19.51 13.45 -30.69
CA GLN A 268 -19.77 14.87 -30.43
C GLN A 268 -18.49 15.70 -30.52
N PRO A 269 -18.56 16.92 -31.10
CA PRO A 269 -17.45 17.85 -31.06
C PRO A 269 -17.07 18.17 -29.61
N PRO A 270 -15.77 18.34 -29.30
CA PRO A 270 -15.33 18.64 -27.95
C PRO A 270 -16.03 19.92 -27.46
N ARG A 271 -16.65 19.85 -26.28
CA ARG A 271 -17.16 21.06 -25.62
C ARG A 271 -15.99 22.03 -25.40
N PRO A 272 -16.17 23.33 -25.60
CA PRO A 272 -15.11 24.31 -25.35
C PRO A 272 -14.59 24.11 -23.93
N ARG A 273 -13.26 23.93 -23.79
CA ARG A 273 -12.60 23.84 -22.49
C ARG A 273 -12.93 25.13 -21.73
N ARG A 274 -13.73 25.06 -20.67
CA ARG A 274 -13.82 26.15 -19.70
C ARG A 274 -12.45 26.27 -19.06
N GLU A 275 -11.86 27.47 -19.09
CA GLU A 275 -10.65 27.73 -18.30
C GLU A 275 -10.98 27.41 -16.83
N PRO A 276 -10.19 26.54 -16.18
CA PRO A 276 -10.36 26.33 -14.75
C PRO A 276 -10.17 27.66 -14.05
N SER A 277 -11.00 27.93 -13.02
CA SER A 277 -10.79 29.11 -12.17
C SER A 277 -9.34 29.09 -11.67
N PRO A 278 -8.62 30.23 -11.73
CA PRO A 278 -7.22 30.28 -11.33
C PRO A 278 -7.10 29.84 -9.87
N VAL A 279 -6.48 28.69 -9.66
CA VAL A 279 -6.13 28.21 -8.32
C VAL A 279 -4.81 28.90 -7.95
N PRO A 280 -4.76 29.73 -6.90
CA PRO A 280 -3.53 30.39 -6.50
C PRO A 280 -2.46 29.36 -6.14
N ALA A 281 -1.23 29.56 -6.61
CA ALA A 281 -0.11 28.70 -6.23
C ALA A 281 0.10 28.76 -4.71
N PRO A 282 0.28 27.61 -4.03
CA PRO A 282 0.60 27.61 -2.62
C PRO A 282 1.94 28.32 -2.40
N ARG A 283 1.99 29.26 -1.44
CA ARG A 283 3.25 29.90 -1.04
C ARG A 283 4.17 28.87 -0.38
N ALA A 284 5.48 29.02 -0.54
CA ALA A 284 6.45 28.15 0.12
C ALA A 284 6.18 28.09 1.64
N GLY A 285 5.94 26.89 2.17
CA GLY A 285 5.62 26.67 3.59
C GLY A 285 4.14 26.81 3.98
N GLN A 286 3.26 27.26 3.08
CA GLN A 286 1.80 27.26 3.29
C GLN A 286 1.18 26.04 2.64
N TRP A 287 1.12 24.95 3.38
CA TRP A 287 0.25 23.83 3.05
C TRP A 287 -1.11 24.12 3.65
N VAL A 288 -2.11 24.40 2.82
CA VAL A 288 -3.49 24.39 3.29
C VAL A 288 -3.86 22.92 3.45
N THR A 289 -3.80 22.40 4.66
CA THR A 289 -4.70 21.30 5.02
C THR A 289 -6.10 21.85 4.82
N VAL A 290 -6.86 21.30 3.87
CA VAL A 290 -8.29 21.61 3.79
C VAL A 290 -8.87 21.24 5.17
N PRO A 291 -9.34 22.21 5.97
CA PRO A 291 -10.05 21.86 7.18
C PRO A 291 -11.30 21.12 6.69
N VAL A 292 -11.42 19.85 7.08
CA VAL A 292 -12.65 19.10 6.87
C VAL A 292 -13.71 19.87 7.68
N PRO A 293 -14.73 20.50 7.06
CA PRO A 293 -15.69 21.28 7.81
C PRO A 293 -16.44 20.37 8.80
N ASP A 294 -16.66 20.86 10.02
CA ASP A 294 -17.49 20.23 11.07
C ASP A 294 -19.00 20.15 10.71
N ALA A 295 -19.36 20.41 9.45
CA ALA A 295 -20.75 20.42 9.01
C ALA A 295 -21.25 18.98 8.78
N PRO A 296 -22.39 18.60 9.37
CA PRO A 296 -22.99 17.30 9.09
C PRO A 296 -23.43 17.27 7.63
N VAL A 297 -23.10 16.19 6.93
CA VAL A 297 -23.70 15.86 5.64
C VAL A 297 -25.20 15.69 5.90
N THR A 298 -26.00 16.69 5.56
CA THR A 298 -27.45 16.65 5.65
C THR A 298 -28.00 15.73 4.57
N GLY A 299 -28.04 14.45 4.89
CA GLY A 299 -29.00 13.50 4.37
C GLY A 299 -29.70 12.89 5.57
N VAL A 300 -30.79 13.50 6.02
CA VAL A 300 -31.69 12.90 7.01
C VAL A 300 -32.40 11.75 6.31
N PRO A 301 -32.23 10.47 6.71
CA PRO A 301 -33.22 9.45 6.43
C PRO A 301 -34.33 9.64 7.47
N SER A 302 -35.55 9.73 6.97
CA SER A 302 -36.77 9.70 7.79
C SER A 302 -36.78 8.49 8.72
N ASP A 303 -37.21 8.77 9.95
CA ASP A 303 -37.47 7.88 11.07
C ASP A 303 -38.22 6.59 10.67
N PRO A 304 -37.76 5.39 11.05
CA PRO A 304 -38.60 4.20 11.07
C PRO A 304 -38.95 3.90 12.53
N THR A 305 -39.92 4.62 13.08
CA THR A 305 -40.68 4.13 14.24
C THR A 305 -41.64 3.05 13.76
N GLY A 306 -41.14 1.82 13.74
CA GLY A 306 -41.92 0.60 13.56
C GLY A 306 -41.21 -0.57 14.27
N PRO A 307 -41.95 -1.51 14.88
CA PRO A 307 -41.35 -2.55 15.70
C PRO A 307 -40.47 -3.47 14.83
N THR A 308 -39.16 -3.43 15.07
CA THR A 308 -38.16 -4.17 14.30
C THR A 308 -38.23 -5.66 14.65
N ALA A 309 -38.60 -6.46 13.65
CA ALA A 309 -38.30 -7.89 13.62
C ALA A 309 -36.77 -8.11 13.71
N PRO A 310 -36.30 -9.26 14.24
CA PRO A 310 -34.88 -9.56 14.34
C PRO A 310 -34.23 -9.51 12.96
N VAL A 311 -33.20 -8.66 12.82
CA VAL A 311 -32.37 -8.58 11.62
C VAL A 311 -31.71 -9.95 11.41
N PRO A 312 -31.78 -10.56 10.22
CA PRO A 312 -31.13 -11.83 9.96
C PRO A 312 -29.62 -11.71 10.18
N ALA A 313 -29.05 -12.69 10.90
CA ALA A 313 -27.63 -12.76 11.18
C ALA A 313 -26.82 -12.73 9.86
N ARG A 314 -25.85 -11.83 9.76
CA ARG A 314 -24.92 -11.79 8.62
C ARG A 314 -24.06 -13.06 8.66
N PRO A 315 -23.82 -13.73 7.52
CA PRO A 315 -22.98 -14.92 7.49
C PRO A 315 -21.59 -14.60 8.02
N SER A 316 -21.11 -15.38 8.99
CA SER A 316 -19.79 -15.25 9.59
C SER A 316 -19.18 -16.63 9.83
N GLN A 317 -17.86 -16.72 9.75
CA GLN A 317 -17.08 -17.90 10.12
C GLN A 317 -16.50 -17.82 11.54
N LEU A 318 -17.05 -16.96 12.41
CA LEU A 318 -16.64 -16.92 13.82
C LEU A 318 -16.87 -18.28 14.47
N ASP A 319 -15.89 -18.72 15.28
CA ASP A 319 -16.02 -19.96 16.06
C ASP A 319 -17.33 -19.94 16.86
N PRO A 320 -18.23 -20.94 16.69
CA PRO A 320 -19.52 -20.97 17.38
C PRO A 320 -19.40 -20.88 18.91
N ALA A 321 -18.32 -21.42 19.50
CA ALA A 321 -18.09 -21.34 20.94
C ALA A 321 -17.71 -19.93 21.40
N ILE A 322 -17.05 -19.14 20.54
CA ILE A 322 -16.81 -17.71 20.80
C ILE A 322 -18.10 -16.93 20.58
N ALA A 323 -18.81 -17.18 19.47
CA ALA A 323 -20.04 -16.49 19.11
C ALA A 323 -21.14 -16.65 20.19
N ALA A 324 -21.24 -17.82 20.81
CA ALA A 324 -22.19 -18.10 21.89
C ALA A 324 -21.93 -17.31 23.18
N ARG A 325 -20.72 -16.76 23.35
CA ARG A 325 -20.34 -15.97 24.52
C ARG A 325 -20.58 -14.46 24.35
N LEU A 326 -20.84 -13.99 23.13
CA LEU A 326 -21.08 -12.57 22.86
C LEU A 326 -22.53 -12.19 23.14
N ARG A 327 -22.71 -11.15 23.94
CA ARG A 327 -24.01 -10.50 24.17
C ARG A 327 -24.11 -9.28 23.27
N ARG A 328 -24.85 -9.41 22.18
CA ARG A 328 -24.98 -8.38 21.15
C ARG A 328 -26.13 -7.43 21.46
N THR A 329 -26.03 -6.20 20.96
CA THR A 329 -27.15 -5.25 20.89
C THR A 329 -28.24 -5.75 19.93
N ALA A 330 -29.38 -5.08 19.91
CA ALA A 330 -30.47 -5.36 18.96
C ALA A 330 -30.04 -5.28 17.48
N ASP A 331 -28.98 -4.51 17.18
CA ASP A 331 -28.39 -4.40 15.84
C ASP A 331 -27.39 -5.52 15.50
N GLY A 332 -27.19 -6.47 16.43
CA GLY A 332 -26.23 -7.58 16.28
C GLY A 332 -24.78 -7.18 16.54
N LEU A 333 -24.53 -6.12 17.32
CA LEU A 333 -23.18 -5.57 17.55
C LEU A 333 -22.69 -5.75 18.98
N VAL A 334 -21.38 -5.85 19.16
CA VAL A 334 -20.66 -5.82 20.44
C VAL A 334 -19.73 -4.61 20.48
N ALA A 335 -19.57 -3.98 21.64
CA ALA A 335 -18.64 -2.87 21.79
C ALA A 335 -17.19 -3.38 21.74
N ALA A 336 -16.29 -2.61 21.12
CA ALA A 336 -14.86 -2.90 21.11
C ALA A 336 -14.10 -1.70 21.68
N VAL A 337 -13.62 -1.83 22.93
CA VAL A 337 -12.71 -0.89 23.57
C VAL A 337 -11.30 -1.22 23.12
N VAL A 338 -10.63 -0.28 22.49
CA VAL A 338 -9.31 -0.48 21.91
C VAL A 338 -8.29 0.21 22.78
N ARG A 339 -7.26 -0.52 23.20
CA ARG A 339 -6.16 0.05 24.01
C ARG A 339 -4.80 -0.23 23.39
N ALA A 340 -3.84 0.65 23.64
CA ALA A 340 -2.45 0.44 23.30
C ALA A 340 -1.91 -0.75 24.12
N HIS A 341 -1.27 -1.70 23.44
CA HIS A 341 -0.74 -2.91 24.08
C HIS A 341 0.41 -2.61 25.04
N ASP A 342 1.24 -1.62 24.73
CA ASP A 342 2.43 -1.24 25.50
C ASP A 342 2.11 -0.39 26.73
N SER A 343 1.29 0.65 26.57
CA SER A 343 0.98 1.60 27.65
C SER A 343 -0.31 1.30 28.41
N GLY A 344 -1.20 0.48 27.83
CA GLY A 344 -2.55 0.28 28.35
C GLY A 344 -3.52 1.44 28.10
N GLU A 345 -3.06 2.53 27.48
CA GLU A 345 -3.86 3.71 27.16
C GLU A 345 -5.06 3.35 26.27
N VAL A 346 -6.26 3.80 26.63
CA VAL A 346 -7.44 3.61 25.79
C VAL A 346 -7.35 4.53 24.59
N LEU A 347 -7.43 3.96 23.39
CA LEU A 347 -7.24 4.63 22.11
C LEU A 347 -8.55 5.02 21.45
N MET A 348 -9.55 4.12 21.43
CA MET A 348 -10.84 4.38 20.80
C MET A 348 -11.88 3.36 21.22
N VAL A 349 -13.14 3.63 20.89
CA VAL A 349 -14.24 2.66 20.92
C VAL A 349 -14.79 2.49 19.51
N ALA A 350 -15.11 1.25 19.15
CA ALA A 350 -15.76 0.88 17.90
C ALA A 350 -16.81 -0.22 18.12
N TRP A 351 -17.46 -0.66 17.04
CA TRP A 351 -18.45 -1.73 17.05
C TRP A 351 -17.99 -2.89 16.18
N MET A 352 -18.25 -4.12 16.62
CA MET A 352 -18.01 -5.34 15.84
C MET A 352 -19.30 -6.16 15.80
N ASP A 353 -19.57 -6.86 14.70
CA ASP A 353 -20.41 -8.06 14.71
C ASP A 353 -19.50 -9.30 14.66
N ASP A 354 -20.10 -10.49 14.49
CA ASP A 354 -19.38 -11.76 14.42
C ASP A 354 -18.34 -11.78 13.32
N GLU A 355 -18.64 -11.17 12.17
CA GLU A 355 -17.75 -11.16 11.02
C GLU A 355 -16.59 -10.19 11.22
N ALA A 356 -16.84 -9.01 11.78
CA ALA A 356 -15.78 -8.08 12.15
C ALA A 356 -14.85 -8.69 13.21
N LEU A 357 -15.40 -9.41 14.20
CA LEU A 357 -14.60 -10.11 15.20
C LEU A 357 -13.82 -11.28 14.58
N HIS A 358 -14.47 -12.09 13.75
CA HIS A 358 -13.81 -13.19 13.03
C HIS A 358 -12.60 -12.68 12.26
N ARG A 359 -12.78 -11.67 11.40
CA ARG A 359 -11.67 -11.03 10.65
C ARG A 359 -10.60 -10.50 11.58
N THR A 360 -10.98 -9.88 12.69
CA THR A 360 -10.02 -9.35 13.66
C THR A 360 -9.15 -10.45 14.27
N LEU A 361 -9.76 -11.57 14.67
CA LEU A 361 -9.07 -12.70 15.27
C LEU A 361 -8.21 -13.48 14.27
N THR A 362 -8.65 -13.62 13.02
CA THR A 362 -7.96 -14.42 12.00
C THR A 362 -6.89 -13.65 11.25
N THR A 363 -7.09 -12.35 10.99
CA THR A 363 -6.13 -11.53 10.23
C THR A 363 -5.11 -10.82 11.12
N GLY A 364 -5.39 -10.67 12.42
CA GLY A 364 -4.59 -9.84 13.33
C GLY A 364 -4.66 -8.34 13.02
N ARG A 365 -5.56 -7.90 12.13
CA ARG A 365 -5.86 -6.49 11.84
C ARG A 365 -7.21 -6.12 12.44
N ALA A 366 -7.29 -4.99 13.13
CA ALA A 366 -8.55 -4.58 13.74
C ALA A 366 -9.58 -4.17 12.65
N THR A 367 -10.68 -4.91 12.58
CA THR A 367 -11.78 -4.71 11.65
C THR A 367 -13.04 -4.35 12.43
N TYR A 368 -13.77 -3.35 11.98
CA TYR A 368 -14.94 -2.82 12.69
C TYR A 368 -16.14 -2.68 11.74
N TRP A 369 -17.35 -2.63 12.30
CA TRP A 369 -18.60 -2.41 11.58
C TRP A 369 -19.13 -0.98 11.73
N SER A 370 -19.24 -0.26 10.61
CA SER A 370 -19.65 1.15 10.63
C SER A 370 -21.15 1.24 10.70
N ARG A 371 -21.69 1.71 11.82
CA ARG A 371 -23.14 1.86 11.99
C ARG A 371 -23.74 2.87 11.01
N SER A 372 -23.01 3.93 10.68
CA SER A 372 -23.46 4.98 9.76
C SER A 372 -23.31 4.59 8.30
N ARG A 373 -22.18 3.99 7.92
CA ARG A 373 -21.91 3.59 6.52
C ARG A 373 -22.43 2.20 6.18
N ARG A 374 -22.78 1.41 7.19
CA ARG A 374 -23.22 0.02 7.08
C ARG A 374 -22.23 -0.84 6.27
N GLU A 375 -20.95 -0.67 6.58
CA GLU A 375 -19.85 -1.37 5.92
C GLU A 375 -18.78 -1.78 6.93
N TYR A 376 -18.00 -2.82 6.59
CA TYR A 376 -16.80 -3.16 7.34
C TYR A 376 -15.66 -2.23 6.97
N TRP A 377 -14.85 -1.84 7.95
CA TRP A 377 -13.61 -1.15 7.68
C TRP A 377 -12.46 -1.71 8.51
N VAL A 378 -11.32 -1.92 7.86
CA VAL A 378 -10.07 -2.27 8.53
C VAL A 378 -9.37 -0.97 8.92
N LYS A 379 -9.06 -0.81 10.22
CA LYS A 379 -8.47 0.45 10.71
C LYS A 379 -7.15 0.74 10.00
N GLY A 380 -7.09 1.94 9.42
CA GLY A 380 -5.92 2.42 8.69
C GLY A 380 -5.83 1.95 7.24
N ALA A 381 -6.76 1.15 6.71
CA ALA A 381 -6.69 0.71 5.31
C ALA A 381 -6.58 1.88 4.31
N THR A 382 -7.29 2.97 4.56
CA THR A 382 -7.22 4.19 3.75
C THR A 382 -6.18 5.20 4.27
N SER A 383 -6.09 5.38 5.60
CA SER A 383 -5.28 6.45 6.21
C SER A 383 -3.84 6.06 6.53
N GLY A 384 -3.48 4.79 6.41
CA GLY A 384 -2.19 4.23 6.88
C GLY A 384 -2.06 4.11 8.40
N HIS A 385 -3.05 4.54 9.19
CA HIS A 385 -3.00 4.49 10.66
C HIS A 385 -3.56 3.19 11.21
N HIS A 386 -2.77 2.13 11.05
CA HIS A 386 -3.20 0.76 11.30
C HIS A 386 -3.26 0.36 12.77
N GLN A 387 -4.06 -0.66 13.06
CA GLN A 387 -4.09 -1.34 14.36
C GLN A 387 -3.81 -2.83 14.17
N TYR A 388 -2.77 -3.31 14.83
CA TYR A 388 -2.39 -4.73 14.85
C TYR A 388 -2.79 -5.35 16.18
N VAL A 389 -3.67 -6.34 16.15
CA VAL A 389 -4.23 -6.95 17.34
C VAL A 389 -3.19 -7.84 18.02
N ARG A 390 -3.00 -7.64 19.32
CA ARG A 390 -2.11 -8.42 20.18
C ARG A 390 -2.87 -9.37 21.08
N SER A 391 -4.00 -8.92 21.60
CA SER A 391 -4.92 -9.76 22.34
C SER A 391 -6.33 -9.18 22.27
N VAL A 392 -7.31 -10.07 22.39
CA VAL A 392 -8.72 -9.71 22.56
C VAL A 392 -9.20 -10.41 23.83
N ALA A 393 -9.76 -9.64 24.75
CA ALA A 393 -10.45 -10.18 25.92
C ALA A 393 -11.94 -9.85 25.82
N LEU A 394 -12.78 -10.77 26.27
CA LEU A 394 -14.20 -10.55 26.46
C LEU A 394 -14.43 -10.11 27.91
N ASP A 395 -15.32 -9.15 28.15
CA ASP A 395 -15.74 -8.80 29.50
C ASP A 395 -16.61 -9.90 30.14
N CYS A 396 -17.05 -9.67 31.38
CA CYS A 396 -17.66 -10.70 32.20
C CYS A 396 -19.10 -11.06 31.79
N ASP A 397 -19.85 -10.13 31.20
CA ASP A 397 -21.21 -10.32 30.71
C ASP A 397 -21.31 -10.40 29.18
N GLY A 398 -20.17 -10.27 28.49
CA GLY A 398 -19.98 -10.58 27.08
C GLY A 398 -20.41 -9.49 26.11
N ASP A 399 -20.73 -8.27 26.60
CA ASP A 399 -21.21 -7.17 25.75
C ASP A 399 -20.14 -6.16 25.33
N ALA A 400 -18.91 -6.32 25.82
CA ALA A 400 -17.75 -5.61 25.33
C ALA A 400 -16.49 -6.49 25.14
N LEU A 401 -15.70 -6.10 24.15
CA LEU A 401 -14.39 -6.63 23.86
C LEU A 401 -13.32 -5.60 24.24
N LEU A 402 -12.27 -6.04 24.92
CA LEU A 402 -11.04 -5.28 25.09
C LEU A 402 -10.01 -5.73 24.06
N VAL A 403 -9.79 -4.92 23.04
CA VAL A 403 -8.85 -5.17 21.95
C VAL A 403 -7.54 -4.46 22.27
N SER A 404 -6.52 -5.21 22.66
CA SER A 404 -5.17 -4.68 22.86
C SER A 404 -4.45 -4.67 21.51
N VAL A 405 -4.04 -3.48 21.05
CA VAL A 405 -3.43 -3.29 19.73
C VAL A 405 -2.08 -2.59 19.82
N ASP A 406 -1.21 -2.88 18.85
CA ASP A 406 -0.15 -1.96 18.48
C ASP A 406 -0.69 -0.96 17.46
N GLN A 407 -0.77 0.31 17.87
CA GLN A 407 -1.23 1.41 17.04
C GLN A 407 -0.10 1.97 16.18
N VAL A 408 -0.35 2.07 14.87
CA VAL A 408 0.48 2.82 13.92
C VAL A 408 -0.22 4.15 13.63
N GLY A 409 0.52 5.27 13.74
CA GLY A 409 -0.04 6.61 13.56
C GLY A 409 -1.15 6.92 14.57
N ALA A 410 -2.13 7.74 14.16
CA ALA A 410 -3.22 8.17 15.02
C ALA A 410 -4.34 7.12 15.13
N ALA A 411 -4.83 6.83 16.34
CA ALA A 411 -6.06 6.06 16.48
C ALA A 411 -7.27 6.88 16.01
N CYS A 412 -7.27 8.19 16.29
CA CYS A 412 -8.33 9.08 15.87
C CYS A 412 -8.16 9.54 14.41
N HIS A 413 -9.27 9.71 13.70
CA HIS A 413 -9.28 10.28 12.35
C HIS A 413 -8.92 11.78 12.33
N THR A 414 -8.97 12.46 13.48
CA THR A 414 -8.53 13.85 13.66
C THR A 414 -7.01 13.97 13.88
N GLY A 415 -6.27 12.86 13.83
CA GLY A 415 -4.82 12.85 13.99
C GLY A 415 -4.34 12.70 15.44
N HIS A 416 -5.24 12.70 16.42
CA HIS A 416 -4.88 12.45 17.82
C HIS A 416 -4.57 10.96 18.10
N ARG A 417 -3.65 10.73 19.04
CA ARG A 417 -3.24 9.39 19.47
C ARG A 417 -4.41 8.58 20.02
N THR A 418 -5.25 9.19 20.85
CA THR A 418 -6.50 8.63 21.37
C THR A 418 -7.69 9.47 20.89
N CYS A 419 -8.86 8.86 20.77
CA CYS A 419 -10.14 9.56 20.60
C CYS A 419 -10.58 10.27 21.89
N PHE A 420 -10.03 9.90 23.05
CA PHE A 420 -10.37 10.44 24.37
C PHE A 420 -9.41 11.58 24.76
N TYR A 421 -9.28 12.59 23.90
CA TYR A 421 -8.37 13.72 24.10
C TYR A 421 -9.04 14.96 24.72
N THR A 422 -10.36 14.92 24.94
CA THR A 422 -11.12 16.01 25.56
C THR A 422 -11.64 15.54 26.91
N GLU A 423 -11.09 16.12 27.98
CA GLU A 423 -11.54 15.87 29.35
C GLU A 423 -12.83 16.64 29.65
N LEU A 424 -13.72 16.01 30.42
CA LEU A 424 -14.95 16.63 30.90
C LEU A 424 -14.80 16.97 32.39
N PRO A 425 -15.29 18.14 32.84
CA PRO A 425 -15.20 18.50 34.25
C PRO A 425 -16.10 17.58 35.09
N VAL A 426 -15.53 16.98 36.13
CA VAL A 426 -16.27 16.19 37.11
C VAL A 426 -16.69 17.11 38.26
N THR A 427 -17.97 17.47 38.35
CA THR A 427 -18.51 18.24 39.47
C THR A 427 -19.00 17.31 40.56
N GLY A 428 -18.04 16.84 41.39
CA GLY A 428 -18.30 16.08 42.61
C GLY A 428 -17.95 16.89 43.87
N PRO A 429 -18.47 16.53 45.06
CA PRO A 429 -18.21 17.26 46.30
C PRO A 429 -16.74 17.22 46.80
N GLU A 430 -15.84 16.48 46.15
CA GLU A 430 -14.41 16.46 46.48
C GLU A 430 -13.56 16.59 45.21
N ALA A 431 -13.42 17.82 44.71
CA ALA A 431 -12.30 18.18 43.85
C ALA A 431 -11.43 19.18 44.64
N ARG A 432 -10.54 18.67 45.48
CA ARG A 432 -9.42 19.45 46.03
C ARG A 432 -8.18 19.22 45.14
N PRO A 433 -7.40 20.28 44.87
CA PRO A 433 -6.36 20.32 43.85
C PRO A 433 -5.20 19.37 44.10
#